data_AF-A0A7S2R904-F1
#
_entry.id   AF-A0A7S2R904-F1
#
_cell.length_a   1.000
_cell.length_b   1.000
_cell.length_c   1.000
_cell.angle_alpha   90.00
_cell.angle_beta   90.00
_cell.angle_gamma   90.00
#
_symmetry.space_group_name_H-M   'P 1'
#
loop_
_entity.id
_entity.type
_entity.pdbx_description
1 polymer ?
#
loop_
_entity_poly.entity_id
_entity_poly.type
_entity_poly.pdbx_seq_one_letter_code
_entity_poly.pdbx_strand_id
1 'polypeptide(L)'
;SDNVHVKETVCLIVELYGGAAQASEISSSHLNLLTQFMTASISHLSGLMTQYAHDLTICTGLLKIFCIYAEQFIALLNREQSLTLFQASADLLKAYSSQHCTSRVIVIPTSKTYEEEKDYTDVLCAIQLLTHLGTKDFIDVCSNGNNALDTVE
;
A
#
# COMPACT_ATOMS: atom_id res chain seq x y z
N SER A 1 -0.95 29.26 -1.75
CA SER A 1 -1.98 29.23 -0.70
C SER A 1 -2.48 27.82 -0.68
N ASP A 2 -1.95 27.00 0.23
CA ASP A 2 -2.42 25.63 0.40
C ASP A 2 -3.87 25.68 0.85
N ASN A 3 -4.75 25.21 -0.02
CA ASN A 3 -6.18 25.20 0.30
C ASN A 3 -6.41 24.09 1.33
N VAL A 4 -6.60 24.49 2.59
CA VAL A 4 -6.84 23.60 3.73
C VAL A 4 -7.93 22.57 3.41
N HIS A 5 -8.98 22.97 2.71
CA HIS A 5 -10.06 22.06 2.30
C HIS A 5 -9.60 20.95 1.34
N VAL A 6 -8.64 21.23 0.45
CA VAL A 6 -8.09 20.22 -0.45
C VAL A 6 -7.29 19.18 0.34
N LYS A 7 -6.48 19.63 1.30
CA LYS A 7 -5.71 18.72 2.17
C LYS A 7 -6.62 17.87 3.04
N GLU A 8 -7.63 18.46 3.69
CA GLU A 8 -8.62 17.72 4.46
C GLU A 8 -9.37 16.69 3.61
N THR A 9 -9.72 17.05 2.37
CA THR A 9 -10.36 16.13 1.42
C THR A 9 -9.44 14.96 1.08
N VAL A 10 -8.15 15.21 0.88
CA VAL A 10 -7.18 14.14 0.59
C VAL A 10 -7.00 13.21 1.79
N CYS A 11 -6.92 13.75 3.00
CA CYS A 11 -6.91 12.93 4.22
C CYS A 11 -8.16 12.05 4.30
N LEU A 12 -9.35 12.61 4.03
CA LEU A 12 -10.60 11.86 4.01
C LEU A 12 -10.58 10.74 2.96
N ILE A 13 -10.04 11.01 1.77
CA ILE A 13 -9.88 10.01 0.71
C ILE A 13 -8.96 8.88 1.17
N VAL A 14 -7.81 9.21 1.78
CA VAL A 14 -6.87 8.23 2.31
C VAL A 14 -7.53 7.35 3.38
N GLU A 15 -8.25 7.94 4.34
CA GLU A 15 -8.98 7.18 5.37
C GLU A 15 -10.07 6.28 4.76
N LEU A 16 -10.82 6.78 3.77
CA LEU A 16 -11.83 6.01 3.05
C LEU A 16 -11.22 4.77 2.38
N TYR A 17 -10.12 4.94 1.64
CA TYR A 17 -9.43 3.82 0.99
C TYR A 17 -8.78 2.88 2.01
N GLY A 18 -8.34 3.40 3.17
CA GLY A 18 -7.87 2.59 4.29
C GLY A 18 -8.96 1.67 4.82
N GLY A 19 -10.15 2.21 5.08
CA GLY A 19 -11.31 1.41 5.51
C GLY A 19 -11.75 0.40 4.43
N ALA A 20 -11.73 0.80 3.16
CA ALA A 20 -12.03 -0.11 2.05
C ALA A 20 -11.02 -1.27 1.95
N ALA A 21 -9.72 -1.01 2.16
CA ALA A 21 -8.69 -2.05 2.19
C ALA A 21 -8.85 -3.01 3.38
N GLN A 22 -9.40 -2.56 4.50
CA GLN A 22 -9.66 -3.40 5.67
C GLN A 22 -10.92 -4.28 5.52
N ALA A 23 -11.80 -3.96 4.57
CA ALA A 23 -13.08 -4.63 4.40
C ALA A 23 -12.98 -5.96 3.62
N SER A 24 -12.04 -6.82 4.00
CA SER A 24 -11.78 -8.11 3.32
C SER A 24 -12.79 -9.22 3.67
N GLU A 25 -13.51 -9.10 4.79
CA GLU A 25 -14.52 -10.08 5.23
C GLU A 25 -15.88 -9.95 4.53
N ILE A 26 -15.97 -9.12 3.49
CA ILE A 26 -17.19 -8.95 2.70
C ILE A 26 -17.49 -10.23 1.90
N SER A 27 -18.78 -10.55 1.72
CA SER A 27 -19.22 -11.70 0.91
C SER A 27 -18.51 -11.77 -0.46
N SER A 28 -18.23 -13.00 -0.93
CA SER A 28 -17.38 -13.26 -2.09
C SER A 28 -17.79 -12.51 -3.38
N SER A 29 -19.08 -12.24 -3.59
CA SER A 29 -19.58 -11.46 -4.74
C SER A 29 -19.12 -10.00 -4.72
N HIS A 30 -19.15 -9.37 -3.54
CA HIS A 30 -18.74 -7.98 -3.35
C HIS A 30 -17.22 -7.85 -3.18
N LEU A 31 -16.53 -8.92 -2.77
CA LEU A 31 -15.07 -8.97 -2.67
C LEU A 31 -14.37 -8.76 -4.02
N ASN A 32 -14.90 -9.37 -5.09
CA ASN A 32 -14.36 -9.17 -6.44
C ASN A 32 -14.51 -7.71 -6.90
N LEU A 33 -15.69 -7.12 -6.68
CA LEU A 33 -15.96 -5.72 -7.01
C LEU A 33 -15.02 -4.77 -6.24
N LEU A 34 -14.84 -5.02 -4.94
CA LEU A 34 -13.92 -4.25 -4.11
C LEU A 34 -12.48 -4.37 -4.61
N THR A 35 -12.05 -5.58 -4.96
CA THR A 35 -10.70 -5.82 -5.50
C THR A 35 -10.48 -5.01 -6.78
N GLN A 36 -11.43 -5.03 -7.72
CA GLN A 36 -11.35 -4.24 -8.95
C GLN A 36 -11.31 -2.73 -8.68
N PHE A 37 -12.20 -2.25 -7.80
CA PHE A 37 -12.25 -0.84 -7.40
C PHE A 37 -10.93 -0.36 -6.79
N MET A 38 -10.39 -1.15 -5.86
CA MET A 38 -9.13 -0.83 -5.18
C MET A 38 -7.95 -0.88 -6.15
N THR A 39 -7.83 -1.93 -6.97
CA THR A 39 -6.75 -2.04 -7.98
C THR A 39 -6.78 -0.87 -8.96
N ALA A 40 -7.96 -0.46 -9.45
CA ALA A 40 -8.07 0.67 -10.37
C ALA A 40 -7.63 2.01 -9.73
N SER A 41 -7.78 2.12 -8.41
CA SER A 41 -7.46 3.32 -7.66
C SER A 41 -5.99 3.38 -7.22
N ILE A 42 -5.31 2.24 -7.08
CA ILE A 42 -4.00 2.18 -6.41
C ILE A 42 -2.92 2.99 -7.13
N SER A 43 -2.93 3.03 -8.46
CA SER A 43 -1.99 3.85 -9.24
C SER A 43 -2.19 5.35 -9.02
N HIS A 44 -3.44 5.79 -8.81
CA HIS A 44 -3.73 7.19 -8.48
C HIS A 44 -3.27 7.51 -7.06
N LEU A 45 -3.50 6.59 -6.11
CA LEU A 45 -3.05 6.73 -4.73
C LEU A 45 -1.52 6.78 -4.63
N SER A 46 -0.77 6.02 -5.45
CA SER A 46 0.71 6.14 -5.46
C SER A 46 1.17 7.53 -5.88
N GLY A 47 0.48 8.14 -6.86
CA GLY A 47 0.77 9.50 -7.33
C GLY A 47 0.63 10.56 -6.24
N LEU A 48 -0.30 10.38 -5.31
CA LEU A 48 -0.51 11.30 -4.18
C LEU A 48 0.72 11.40 -3.28
N MET A 49 1.54 10.36 -3.18
CA MET A 49 2.78 10.38 -2.39
C MET A 49 3.72 11.49 -2.86
N THR A 50 3.86 11.66 -4.17
CA THR A 50 4.74 12.72 -4.71
C THR A 50 4.16 14.11 -4.46
N GLN A 51 2.84 14.26 -4.61
CA GLN A 51 2.15 15.53 -4.49
C GLN A 51 2.06 16.03 -3.03
N TYR A 52 1.91 15.11 -2.09
CA TYR A 52 1.71 15.40 -0.67
C TYR A 52 2.90 14.99 0.21
N ALA A 53 4.09 14.88 -0.39
CA ALA A 53 5.39 14.65 0.24
C ALA A 53 5.61 15.32 1.61
N HIS A 54 5.20 16.59 1.71
CA HIS A 54 5.40 17.41 2.90
C HIS A 54 4.42 17.08 4.04
N ASP A 55 3.36 16.35 3.73
CA ASP A 55 2.36 15.90 4.68
C ASP A 55 2.61 14.44 5.04
N LEU A 56 3.41 14.26 6.09
CA LEU A 56 3.77 12.93 6.53
C LEU A 56 2.54 12.09 6.97
N THR A 57 1.43 12.70 7.39
CA THR A 57 0.19 11.96 7.75
C THR A 57 -0.40 11.30 6.50
N ILE A 58 -0.45 12.03 5.39
CA ILE A 58 -0.88 11.48 4.11
C ILE A 58 0.11 10.40 3.64
N CYS A 59 1.42 10.63 3.73
CA CYS A 59 2.44 9.65 3.35
C CYS A 59 2.27 8.32 4.12
N THR A 60 2.17 8.37 5.46
CA THR A 60 1.93 7.19 6.29
C THR A 60 0.61 6.50 5.93
N GLY A 61 -0.45 7.27 5.72
CA GLY A 61 -1.75 6.71 5.34
C GLY A 61 -1.69 5.94 4.02
N LEU A 62 -1.02 6.51 3.01
CA LEU A 62 -0.79 5.85 1.73
C LEU A 62 0.01 4.55 1.88
N LEU A 63 1.11 4.56 2.64
CA LEU A 63 1.90 3.35 2.93
C LEU A 63 1.06 2.26 3.60
N LYS A 64 0.23 2.65 4.58
CA LYS A 64 -0.69 1.73 5.26
C LYS A 64 -1.74 1.13 4.32
N ILE A 65 -2.37 1.94 3.46
CA ILE A 65 -3.34 1.44 2.47
C ILE A 65 -2.72 0.35 1.61
N PHE A 66 -1.53 0.61 1.07
CA PHE A 66 -0.85 -0.36 0.20
C PHE A 66 -0.49 -1.64 0.94
N CYS A 67 0.03 -1.50 2.17
CA CYS A 67 0.38 -2.63 3.02
C CYS A 67 -0.85 -3.51 3.32
N ILE A 68 -1.94 -2.90 3.80
CA ILE A 68 -3.19 -3.61 4.14
C ILE A 68 -3.79 -4.23 2.88
N TYR A 69 -3.83 -3.50 1.77
CA TYR A 69 -4.40 -4.02 0.53
C TYR A 69 -3.61 -5.23 0.01
N ALA A 70 -2.28 -5.16 0.05
CA ALA A 70 -1.43 -6.30 -0.31
C ALA A 70 -1.66 -7.47 0.64
N GLU A 71 -1.67 -7.24 1.96
CA GLU A 71 -1.92 -8.30 2.95
C GLU A 71 -3.25 -9.03 2.70
N GLN A 72 -4.32 -8.28 2.45
CA GLN A 72 -5.68 -8.83 2.39
C GLN A 72 -6.03 -9.43 1.02
N PHE A 73 -5.53 -8.86 -0.08
CA PHE A 73 -6.03 -9.17 -1.42
C PHE A 73 -5.01 -9.85 -2.33
N ILE A 74 -3.71 -9.89 -2.00
CA ILE A 74 -2.67 -10.39 -2.93
C ILE A 74 -2.95 -11.80 -3.46
N ALA A 75 -3.53 -12.67 -2.64
CA ALA A 75 -3.91 -14.03 -3.03
C ALA A 75 -5.05 -14.09 -4.05
N LEU A 76 -5.90 -13.05 -4.09
CA LEU A 76 -7.08 -12.96 -4.95
C LEU A 76 -6.78 -12.26 -6.28
N LEU A 77 -5.67 -11.54 -6.37
CA LEU A 77 -5.32 -10.77 -7.55
C LEU A 77 -4.93 -11.69 -8.71
N ASN A 78 -5.50 -11.41 -9.88
CA ASN A 78 -5.01 -11.98 -11.13
C ASN A 78 -3.70 -11.31 -11.56
N ARG A 79 -3.03 -11.86 -12.59
CA ARG A 79 -1.74 -11.37 -13.09
C ARG A 79 -1.71 -9.87 -13.39
N GLU A 80 -2.74 -9.32 -14.04
CA GLU A 80 -2.80 -7.90 -14.41
C GLU A 80 -2.98 -7.01 -13.18
N GLN A 81 -3.85 -7.42 -12.26
CA GLN A 81 -4.05 -6.72 -11.00
C GLN A 81 -2.79 -6.74 -10.13
N SER A 82 -2.10 -7.88 -10.05
CA SER A 82 -0.82 -8.00 -9.34
C SER A 82 0.25 -7.10 -9.95
N LEU A 83 0.38 -7.06 -11.28
CA LEU A 83 1.31 -6.15 -11.95
C LEU A 83 1.00 -4.69 -11.64
N THR A 84 -0.28 -4.32 -11.63
CA THR A 84 -0.73 -2.96 -11.29
C THR A 84 -0.33 -2.61 -9.86
N LEU A 85 -0.59 -3.51 -8.90
CA LEU A 85 -0.19 -3.33 -7.51
C LEU A 85 1.34 -3.22 -7.37
N PHE A 86 2.11 -4.07 -8.06
CA PHE A 86 3.57 -4.06 -8.00
C PHE A 86 4.16 -2.76 -8.54
N GLN A 87 3.67 -2.29 -9.69
CA GLN A 87 4.11 -1.03 -10.29
C GLN A 87 3.77 0.15 -9.39
N ALA A 88 2.50 0.25 -8.94
CA ALA A 88 2.08 1.33 -8.07
C ALA A 88 2.84 1.32 -6.73
N SER A 89 3.13 0.15 -6.16
CA SER A 89 3.92 0.01 -4.93
C SER A 89 5.37 0.44 -5.15
N ALA A 90 5.97 0.08 -6.28
CA ALA A 90 7.30 0.52 -6.63
C ALA A 90 7.38 2.04 -6.79
N ASP A 91 6.39 2.65 -7.43
CA ASP A 91 6.31 4.10 -7.61
C ASP A 91 6.09 4.83 -6.28
N LEU A 92 5.21 4.30 -5.43
CA LEU A 92 4.97 4.80 -4.07
C LEU A 92 6.27 4.81 -3.24
N LEU A 93 6.96 3.66 -3.18
CA LEU A 93 8.18 3.49 -2.39
C LEU A 93 9.35 4.34 -2.93
N LYS A 94 9.46 4.49 -4.26
CA LYS A 94 10.44 5.38 -4.87
C LYS A 94 10.14 6.84 -4.52
N ALA A 95 8.89 7.27 -4.62
CA ALA A 95 8.48 8.62 -4.28
C ALA A 95 8.81 8.93 -2.81
N TYR A 96 8.36 8.06 -1.89
CA TYR A 96 8.63 8.20 -0.46
C TYR A 96 10.14 8.25 -0.16
N SER A 97 10.92 7.29 -0.66
CA SER A 97 12.36 7.22 -0.37
C SER A 97 13.15 8.40 -0.91
N SER A 98 12.78 8.94 -2.08
CA SER A 98 13.43 10.10 -2.67
C SER A 98 13.27 11.38 -1.82
N GLN A 99 12.18 11.47 -1.06
CA GLN A 99 11.81 12.66 -0.28
C GLN A 99 12.17 12.54 1.19
N HIS A 100 12.14 11.32 1.75
CA HIS A 100 12.28 11.09 3.19
C HIS A 100 13.53 10.30 3.59
N CYS A 101 14.21 9.63 2.65
CA CYS A 101 15.37 8.80 2.96
C CYS A 101 16.72 9.39 2.48
N THR A 102 16.73 10.61 1.93
CA THR A 102 17.91 11.24 1.31
C THR A 102 18.91 11.85 2.30
N SER A 103 18.59 11.96 3.59
CA SER A 103 19.49 12.53 4.60
C SER A 103 19.98 11.48 5.59
N ARG A 104 21.14 10.87 5.31
CA ARG A 104 21.92 10.08 6.30
C ARG A 104 22.71 10.96 7.27
N VAL A 105 22.36 12.23 7.43
CA VAL A 105 22.94 13.02 8.51
C VAL A 105 22.14 12.68 9.76
N ILE A 106 22.71 11.82 10.61
CA ILE A 106 22.24 11.57 11.97
C ILE A 106 22.36 12.90 12.73
N VAL A 107 21.36 13.75 12.59
CA VAL A 107 21.18 14.90 13.48
C VAL A 107 20.45 14.32 14.67
N ILE A 108 21.17 14.06 15.77
CA ILE A 108 20.58 13.68 17.05
C ILE A 108 19.67 14.83 17.47
N PRO A 109 18.34 14.67 17.44
CA PRO A 109 17.45 15.78 17.66
C PRO A 109 17.02 15.78 19.12
N THR A 110 17.26 16.87 19.82
CA THR A 110 16.95 17.03 21.25
C THR A 110 15.44 17.13 21.57
N SER A 111 14.53 16.89 20.60
CA SER A 111 13.07 16.98 20.82
C SER A 111 12.17 16.20 19.82
N LYS A 112 12.62 15.10 19.20
CA LYS A 112 11.95 14.47 18.04
C LYS A 112 11.34 13.06 18.21
N THR A 113 10.88 12.71 19.41
CA THR A 113 10.35 11.34 19.64
C THR A 113 9.20 10.95 18.69
N TYR A 114 8.31 11.88 18.34
CA TYR A 114 7.18 11.62 17.44
C TYR A 114 7.56 11.53 15.95
N GLU A 115 8.57 12.29 15.50
CA GLU A 115 9.04 12.20 14.11
C GLU A 115 9.78 10.87 13.89
N GLU A 116 10.63 10.46 14.85
CA GLU A 116 11.36 9.18 14.80
C GLU A 116 10.42 7.96 14.85
N GLU A 117 9.37 7.99 15.68
CA GLU A 117 8.37 6.91 15.75
C GLU A 117 7.57 6.79 14.43
N LYS A 118 7.29 7.91 13.80
CA LYS A 118 6.57 7.96 12.52
C LYS A 118 7.45 7.47 11.38
N ASP A 119 8.72 7.89 11.34
CA ASP A 119 9.71 7.36 10.40
C ASP A 119 9.87 5.84 10.55
N TYR A 120 9.89 5.33 11.79
CA TYR A 120 9.92 3.90 12.06
C TYR A 120 8.66 3.18 11.53
N THR A 121 7.48 3.75 11.77
CA THR A 121 6.19 3.20 11.30
C THR A 121 6.17 3.10 9.78
N ASP A 122 6.64 4.13 9.09
CA ASP A 122 6.63 4.20 7.63
C ASP A 122 7.61 3.18 7.02
N VAL A 123 8.81 3.05 7.60
CA VAL A 123 9.79 2.02 7.20
C VAL A 123 9.24 0.61 7.45
N LEU A 124 8.57 0.39 8.59
CA LEU A 124 7.95 -0.90 8.88
C LEU A 124 6.88 -1.24 7.84
N CYS A 125 5.99 -0.29 7.51
CA CYS A 125 4.99 -0.49 6.46
C CYS A 125 5.62 -0.81 5.10
N ALA A 126 6.72 -0.14 4.74
CA ALA A 126 7.45 -0.43 3.50
C ALA A 126 8.01 -1.87 3.46
N ILE A 127 8.60 -2.34 4.56
CA ILE A 127 9.13 -3.70 4.68
C ILE A 127 8.00 -4.74 4.62
N GLN A 128 6.91 -4.50 5.33
CA GLN A 128 5.73 -5.37 5.32
C GLN A 128 5.12 -5.46 3.91
N LEU A 129 4.96 -4.31 3.24
CA LEU A 129 4.49 -4.27 1.86
C LEU A 129 5.37 -5.15 0.96
N LEU A 130 6.70 -4.94 0.96
CA LEU A 130 7.62 -5.75 0.16
C LEU A 130 7.51 -7.25 0.47
N THR A 131 7.30 -7.59 1.75
CA THR A 131 7.08 -8.98 2.17
C THR A 131 5.80 -9.54 1.54
N HIS A 132 4.67 -8.83 1.64
CA HIS A 132 3.40 -9.24 1.04
C HIS A 132 3.46 -9.33 -0.48
N LEU A 133 4.17 -8.44 -1.16
CA LEU A 133 4.36 -8.55 -2.61
C LEU A 133 5.16 -9.80 -2.98
N GLY A 134 6.21 -10.11 -2.21
CA GLY A 134 7.05 -11.28 -2.41
C GLY A 134 6.35 -12.62 -2.13
N THR A 135 5.26 -12.64 -1.35
CA THR A 135 4.51 -13.89 -1.13
C THR A 135 3.65 -14.30 -2.32
N LYS A 136 3.37 -13.39 -3.28
CA LYS A 136 2.53 -13.70 -4.45
C LYS A 136 3.06 -14.89 -5.26
N ASP A 137 4.37 -14.90 -5.54
CA ASP A 137 4.99 -15.99 -6.31
C ASP A 137 4.79 -17.35 -5.62
N PHE A 138 4.92 -17.38 -4.28
CA PHE A 138 4.67 -18.59 -3.50
C PHE A 138 3.21 -19.03 -3.55
N ILE A 139 2.28 -18.08 -3.39
CA ILE A 139 0.84 -18.35 -3.45
C ILE A 139 0.48 -18.95 -4.81
N ASP A 140 0.97 -18.35 -5.90
CA ASP A 140 0.67 -18.82 -7.27
C ASP A 140 1.21 -20.22 -7.54
N VAL A 141 2.41 -20.54 -7.05
CA VAL A 141 2.99 -21.88 -7.14
C VAL A 141 2.12 -22.90 -6.38
N CYS A 142 1.70 -22.59 -5.16
CA CYS A 142 0.85 -23.47 -4.36
C CYS A 142 -0.54 -23.66 -4.98
N SER A 143 -1.15 -22.61 -5.51
CA SER A 143 -2.45 -22.68 -6.18
C SER A 143 -2.40 -23.51 -7.47
N ASN A 144 -1.32 -23.38 -8.25
CA ASN A 144 -1.14 -24.18 -9.47
C ASN A 144 -0.82 -25.65 -9.16
N GLY A 145 -0.11 -25.92 -8.07
CA GLY A 145 0.19 -27.28 -7.60
C GLY A 145 -1.06 -28.07 -7.18
N ASN A 146 -2.02 -27.41 -6.53
CA ASN A 146 -3.27 -28.05 -6.10
C ASN A 146 -4.17 -28.42 -7.29
N ASN A 147 -4.24 -27.58 -8.32
CA ASN A 147 -5.05 -27.86 -9.53
C ASN A 147 -4.48 -29.02 -10.37
N ALA A 148 -3.19 -29.34 -10.24
CA ALA A 148 -2.54 -30.43 -10.95
C ALA A 148 -2.79 -31.82 -10.31
N LEU A 149 -3.22 -31.87 -9.05
CA LEU A 149 -3.53 -33.12 -8.34
C LEU A 149 -4.98 -33.58 -8.58
N ASP A 150 -5.91 -32.66 -8.86
CA ASP A 150 -7.32 -32.95 -9.09
C ASP A 150 -7.64 -33.41 -10.53
N THR A 151 -6.65 -33.48 -11.43
CA THR A 151 -6.83 -33.96 -12.83
C THR A 151 -6.40 -35.41 -13.04
N VAL A 152 -6.17 -36.16 -11.96
CA VAL A 152 -5.70 -37.57 -12.00
C VAL A 152 -6.72 -38.56 -11.41
N GLU A 153 -7.99 -38.17 -11.20
CA GLU A 153 -9.09 -39.12 -10.92
C GLU A 153 -10.05 -39.30 -12.10
#